data_AF-W1YAP2-F1
#
_entry.id   AF-W1YAP2-F1
#
_cell.length_a   1.000
_cell.length_b   1.000
_cell.length_c   1.000
_cell.angle_alpha   90.00
_cell.angle_beta   90.00
_cell.angle_gamma   90.00
#
_symmetry.space_group_name_H-M   'P 1'
#
loop_
_entity.id
_entity.type
_entity.pdbx_description
1 polymer ?
#
loop_
_entity_poly.entity_id
_entity_poly.type
_entity_poly.pdbx_seq_one_letter_code
_entity_poly.pdbx_strand_id
1 'polypeptide(L)' 'MSVIESVYAREVLDSRGNPTVEVEVALESGA' A
#
# COMPACT_ATOMS: atom_id res chain seq x y z
N MET A 1 17.36 10.25 -3.61
CA MET A 1 16.70 9.53 -4.72
C MET A 1 15.57 8.73 -4.10
N SER A 2 14.38 8.71 -4.70
CA SER A 2 13.23 7.96 -4.18
C SER A 2 13.13 6.62 -4.90
N VAL A 3 13.85 5.62 -4.39
CA VAL A 3 13.82 4.24 -4.89
C VAL A 3 12.83 3.44 -4.05
N ILE A 4 11.96 2.68 -4.70
CA ILE A 4 11.01 1.79 -4.03
C ILE A 4 11.75 0.57 -3.51
N GLU A 5 11.64 0.29 -2.21
CA GLU A 5 12.22 -0.88 -1.56
C GLU A 5 11.22 -2.04 -1.52
N SER A 6 9.97 -1.76 -1.11
CA SER A 6 8.93 -2.78 -1.02
C SER A 6 7.53 -2.23 -1.28
N VAL A 7 6.65 -3.12 -1.74
CA VAL A 7 5.22 -2.85 -1.96
C VAL A 7 4.44 -4.02 -1.36
N TYR A 8 3.58 -3.73 -0.40
CA TYR A 8 2.69 -4.69 0.24
C TYR A 8 1.23 -4.32 -0.02
N ALA A 9 0.38 -5.31 -0.25
CA ALA A 9 -1.04 -5.10 -0.51
C ALA A 9 -1.90 -6.05 0.32
N ARG A 10 -3.06 -5.54 0.75
CA ARG A 10 -4.10 -6.32 1.42
C ARG A 10 -5.50 -5.92 0.94
N GLU A 11 -6.44 -6.83 1.08
CA GLU A 11 -7.86 -6.54 0.88
C GLU A 11 -8.41 -5.81 2.11
N VAL A 12 -9.21 -4.77 1.86
CA VAL A 12 -9.97 -4.02 2.86
C VAL A 12 -11.38 -3.75 2.33
N LEU A 13 -12.30 -3.33 3.21
CA LEU A 13 -13.65 -2.95 2.80
C LEU A 13 -13.78 -1.42 2.70
N ASP A 14 -14.42 -0.93 1.63
CA ASP A 14 -14.76 0.49 1.50
C ASP A 14 -15.96 0.88 2.38
N SER A 15 -16.37 2.16 2.35
CA SER A 15 -17.51 2.66 3.13
C SER A 15 -18.87 2.06 2.73
N ARG A 16 -18.95 1.37 1.58
CA ARG A 16 -20.13 0.65 1.08
C ARG A 16 -20.05 -0.85 1.36
N GLY A 17 -18.98 -1.33 2.00
CA GLY A 17 -18.74 -2.74 2.30
C GLY A 17 -18.21 -3.55 1.11
N ASN A 18 -17.75 -2.90 0.04
CA ASN A 18 -17.19 -3.61 -1.11
C ASN A 18 -15.69 -3.88 -0.89
N PRO A 19 -15.18 -5.07 -1.25
CA PRO A 19 -13.75 -5.34 -1.27
C PRO A 19 -12.99 -4.36 -2.17
N THR A 20 -11.89 -3.81 -1.66
CA THR A 20 -10.91 -2.99 -2.37
C THR A 20 -9.49 -3.31 -1.89
N VAL A 21 -8.48 -2.78 -2.56
CA VAL A 21 -7.07 -3.00 -2.23
C VAL A 21 -6.50 -1.78 -1.52
N GLU A 22 -5.83 -2.01 -0.40
CA GLU A 22 -4.95 -1.05 0.26
C GLU A 22 -3.49 -1.44 0.01
N VAL A 23 -2.66 -0.44 -0.29
CA VAL A 23 -1.24 -0.63 -0.62
C VAL A 23 -0.37 0.21 0.28
N GLU A 24 0.63 -0.43 0.88
CA GLU A 24 1.71 0.19 1.64
C GLU A 24 2.99 0.14 0.78
N VAL A 25 3.67 1.28 0.65
CA VAL A 25 4.93 1.42 -0.11
C VAL A 25 6.01 1.91 0.84
N ALA A 26 7.16 1.24 0.84
CA ALA A 26 8.36 1.71 1.53
C ALA A 26 9.43 2.09 0.51
N LEU A 27 10.06 3.24 0.69
CA LEU A 27 11.23 3.65 -0.07
C LEU A 27 12.51 3.24 0.64
N GLU A 28 13.59 3.00 -0.11
CA GLU A 28 14.92 2.72 0.47
C GLU A 28 15.41 3.86 1.38
N SER A 29 14.88 5.07 1.20
CA SER A 29 15.15 6.22 2.08
C SER A 29 14.43 6.15 3.43
N GLY A 30 13.62 5.12 3.68
CA GLY A 30 12.79 4.96 4.87
C GLY A 30 11.54 5.86 4.90
N ALA A 31 11.18 6.44 3.76
CA ALA A 31 10.00 7.30 3.59
C ALA A 31 8.87 6.55 2.89
#